data_AF-A0A945V963-F1
#
_entry.id   AF-A0A945V963-F1
#
_cell.length_a   1.000
_cell.length_b   1.000
_cell.length_c   1.000
_cell.angle_alpha   90.00
_cell.angle_beta   90.00
_cell.angle_gamma   90.00
#
_symmetry.space_group_name_H-M   'P 1'
#
loop_
_entity.id
_entity.type
_entity.pdbx_description
1 polymer ?
#
loop_
_entity_poly.entity_id
_entity_poly.type
_entity_poly.pdbx_seq_one_letter_code
_entity_poly.pdbx_strand_id
1 'polypeptide(L)' 'MTKPNLELYLAAPRGFCAGVDRAIKIVEMAIEKWGAPIFVRHEIVHNKYVV' A
#
# COMPACT_ATOMS: atom_id res chain seq x y z
N MET A 1 -15.40 -1.02 -35.41
CA MET A 1 -15.36 -2.42 -34.95
C MET A 1 -15.63 -2.42 -33.45
N THR A 2 -16.71 -3.08 -33.01
CA THR A 2 -17.02 -3.25 -31.58
C THR A 2 -16.11 -4.33 -30.99
N LYS A 3 -15.42 -4.03 -29.89
CA LYS A 3 -14.58 -5.01 -29.21
C LYS A 3 -15.45 -6.14 -28.63
N PRO A 4 -14.97 -7.39 -28.62
CA PRO A 4 -15.69 -8.50 -28.01
C PRO A 4 -15.87 -8.28 -26.51
N ASN A 5 -16.92 -8.86 -25.93
CA ASN A 5 -17.21 -8.76 -24.51
C ASN A 5 -16.13 -9.52 -23.73
N LEU A 6 -15.45 -8.86 -22.80
CA LEU A 6 -14.38 -9.44 -21.99
C LEU A 6 -14.91 -9.65 -20.57
N GLU A 7 -14.99 -10.91 -20.15
CA GLU A 7 -15.33 -11.24 -18.78
C GLU A 7 -14.06 -11.26 -17.91
N LEU A 8 -14.10 -10.52 -16.79
CA LEU A 8 -12.98 -10.38 -15.87
C LEU A 8 -13.37 -10.91 -14.49
N TYR A 9 -12.53 -11.78 -13.94
CA TYR A 9 -12.70 -12.32 -12.61
C TYR A 9 -11.72 -11.63 -11.65
N LEU A 10 -12.25 -11.09 -10.54
CA LEU A 10 -11.46 -10.43 -9.50
C LEU A 10 -11.43 -11.29 -8.24
N ALA A 11 -10.24 -11.75 -7.86
CA ALA A 11 -10.07 -12.54 -6.64
C ALA A 11 -10.46 -11.76 -5.38
N ALA A 12 -10.95 -12.48 -4.36
CA ALA A 12 -11.22 -11.94 -3.04
C ALA A 12 -10.79 -12.96 -1.95
N PRO A 13 -10.12 -12.52 -0.87
CA PRO A 13 -9.66 -11.14 -0.61
C PRO A 13 -8.45 -10.77 -1.49
N ARG A 14 -8.27 -9.47 -1.73
CA ARG A 14 -7.12 -8.92 -2.47
C ARG A 14 -6.69 -7.60 -1.85
N GLY A 15 -5.41 -7.27 -1.96
CA GLY A 15 -4.85 -6.02 -1.44
C GLY A 15 -4.14 -6.19 -0.10
N PHE A 16 -4.30 -5.24 0.80
CA PHE A 16 -3.52 -5.14 2.03
C PHE A 16 -4.00 -6.10 3.11
N CYS A 17 -3.05 -6.69 3.83
CA CYS A 17 -3.33 -7.36 5.09
C CYS A 17 -3.23 -6.37 6.25
N ALA A 18 -3.75 -6.75 7.41
CA ALA A 18 -3.70 -5.92 8.62
C ALA A 18 -2.27 -5.49 9.02
N GLY A 19 -1.26 -6.31 8.75
CA GLY A 19 0.13 -5.99 9.03
C GLY A 19 0.68 -4.88 8.13
N VAL A 20 0.36 -4.93 6.84
CA VAL A 20 0.74 -3.92 5.84
C VAL A 20 0.10 -2.58 6.16
N ASP A 21 -1.21 -2.58 6.41
CA ASP A 21 -1.98 -1.37 6.76
C ASP A 21 -1.42 -0.70 8.02
N ARG A 22 -1.18 -1.49 9.07
CA ARG A 22 -0.59 -0.99 10.32
C ARG A 22 0.81 -0.43 10.12
N ALA A 23 1.66 -1.07 9.31
CA ALA A 23 3.03 -0.63 9.10
C ALA A 23 3.09 0.74 8.40
N ILE A 24 2.26 0.94 7.36
CA ILE A 24 2.12 2.21 6.65
C ILE A 24 1.65 3.30 7.61
N LYS A 25 0.57 3.03 8.36
CA LYS A 25 -0.04 3.98 9.28
C LYS A 25 0.91 4.46 10.38
N ILE A 26 1.82 3.60 10.85
CA ILE A 26 2.83 3.99 11.85
C ILE A 26 3.77 5.07 11.28
N VAL A 27 4.20 4.94 10.02
CA VAL A 27 5.09 5.92 9.40
C VAL A 27 4.35 7.23 9.15
N GLU A 28 3.10 7.17 8.65
CA GLU A 28 2.25 8.36 8.47
C GLU A 28 2.05 9.13 9.78
N MET A 29 1.68 8.42 10.86
CA MET A 29 1.50 9.01 12.18
C MET A 29 2.81 9.58 12.76
N ALA A 30 3.95 8.95 12.46
CA ALA A 30 5.25 9.46 12.89
C ALA A 30 5.58 10.80 12.19
N ILE A 31 5.31 10.90 10.89
CA ILE A 31 5.50 12.14 10.12
C ILE A 31 4.56 13.24 10.65
N GLU A 32 3.28 12.92 10.88
CA GLU A 32 2.30 13.89 11.39
C GLU A 32 2.71 14.43 12.77
N LYS A 33 3.14 13.54 13.68
CA LYS A 33 3.44 13.90 15.07
C LYS A 33 4.81 14.56 15.25
N TRP A 34 5.81 14.20 14.46
CA TRP A 34 7.20 14.62 14.68
C TRP A 34 7.79 15.44 13.54
N GLY A 35 7.10 15.54 12.40
CA GLY A 35 7.61 16.17 11.19
C GLY A 35 8.63 15.30 10.45
N ALA A 36 9.00 15.74 9.24
CA ALA A 36 10.06 15.10 8.46
C ALA A 36 11.45 15.62 8.87
N PRO A 37 12.53 14.81 8.75
CA PRO A 37 12.55 13.45 8.22
C PRO A 37 12.25 12.35 9.26
N ILE A 38 11.53 11.31 8.84
CA ILE A 38 11.40 10.04 9.57
C ILE A 38 12.25 8.99 8.85
N PHE A 39 13.14 8.34 9.59
CA PHE A 39 13.98 7.28 9.04
C PHE A 39 13.34 5.91 9.26
N VAL A 40 13.21 5.15 8.17
CA VAL A 40 12.73 3.75 8.20
C VAL A 40 13.89 2.85 7.77
N ARG A 41 14.14 1.78 8.53
CA ARG A 41 15.16 0.80 8.19
C ARG A 41 14.60 -0.17 7.15
N HIS A 42 15.19 -0.15 5.95
CA HIS A 42 14.66 -0.80 4.74
C HIS A 42 13.30 -0.26 4.29
N GLU A 43 12.75 -0.82 3.23
CA GLU A 43 11.38 -0.51 2.79
C GLU A 43 10.38 -0.99 3.85
N ILE A 44 9.40 -0.14 4.22
CA ILE A 44 8.37 -0.51 5.19
C ILE A 44 7.49 -1.65 4.68
N VAL A 45 7.25 -1.67 3.36
CA VAL A 45 6.60 -2.75 2.60
C VAL A 45 7.21 -2.79 1.20
N HIS A 46 7.26 -3.98 0.58
CA HIS A 46 7.82 -4.16 -0.77
C HIS A 46 6.80 -3.74 -1.85
N ASN A 47 6.56 -2.44 -1.99
CA ASN A 47 5.71 -1.87 -3.01
C ASN A 47 6.24 -0.51 -3.47
N LYS A 48 6.56 -0.40 -4.75
CA LYS A 48 7.16 0.80 -5.37
C LYS A 48 6.30 2.06 -5.26
N TYR A 49 4.99 1.94 -5.10
CA TYR A 49 4.09 3.07 -4.95
C TYR A 49 3.95 3.54 -3.51
N VAL A 50 4.28 2.67 -2.54
CA VAL A 50 4.16 2.95 -1.10
C VAL A 50 5.48 3.44 -0.51
N VAL A 51 6.61 2.93 -1.00
CA VAL A 51 7.96 3.33 -0.56
C VAL A 51 8.33 4.75 -1.00
#